data_AF-A0A2R7L8N2-F1
#
_entry.id   AF-A0A2R7L8N2-F1
#
_cell.length_a   1.000
_cell.length_b   1.000
_cell.length_c   1.000
_cell.angle_alpha   90.00
_cell.angle_beta   90.00
_cell.angle_gamma   90.00
#
_symmetry.space_group_name_H-M   'P 1'
#
loop_
_entity.id
_entity.type
_entity.pdbx_description
1 polymer ?
#
loop_
_entity_poly.entity_id
_entity_poly.type
_entity_poly.pdbx_seq_one_letter_code
_entity_poly.pdbx_strand_id
1 'polypeptide(L)'
;MHRFTELADRAASLALNALNEAETETIEALQTNGATVHVKNLQMIRLSKAIFAVGMFSVFEAMLQDSLDKSGGFEEARKLLRSVGEADLERRFHDYQLAINALKHGEGGSYKKLLARRDALPFKVFSRDDENEFEGDVSAISTLVDVDDAFVEACGGLIHEVSEVIARVKPDVWL
;
A
#
# COMPACT_ATOMS: atom_id res chain seq x y z
N MET A 1 -2.69 -14.23 -22.84
CA MET A 1 -3.42 -13.63 -21.72
C MET A 1 -2.37 -12.98 -20.84
N HIS A 2 -2.43 -11.65 -20.60
CA HIS A 2 -1.42 -10.95 -19.78
C HIS A 2 -1.51 -11.43 -18.33
N ARG A 3 -0.36 -11.58 -17.65
CA ARG A 3 -0.34 -11.91 -16.22
C ARG A 3 -0.98 -10.76 -15.44
N PHE A 4 -1.81 -11.07 -14.44
CA PHE A 4 -2.50 -10.04 -13.66
C PHE A 4 -1.51 -9.08 -13.01
N THR A 5 -0.39 -9.60 -12.53
CA THR A 5 0.73 -8.82 -11.97
C THR A 5 1.24 -7.72 -12.91
N GLU A 6 1.33 -7.99 -14.21
CA GLU A 6 1.69 -6.98 -15.23
C GLU A 6 0.63 -5.86 -15.29
N LEU A 7 -0.65 -6.23 -15.25
CA LEU A 7 -1.75 -5.27 -15.30
C LEU A 7 -1.90 -4.49 -13.99
N ALA A 8 -1.63 -5.11 -12.84
CA ALA A 8 -1.67 -4.48 -11.53
C ALA A 8 -0.57 -3.42 -11.39
N ASP A 9 0.65 -3.74 -11.83
CA ASP A 9 1.78 -2.79 -11.84
C ASP A 9 1.52 -1.60 -12.79
N ARG A 10 1.03 -1.87 -14.00
CA ARG A 10 0.61 -0.82 -14.94
C ARG A 10 -0.53 0.04 -14.40
N ALA A 11 -1.50 -0.57 -13.71
CA ALA A 11 -2.61 0.14 -13.09
C ALA A 11 -2.11 1.03 -11.94
N ALA A 12 -1.14 0.56 -11.15
CA ALA A 12 -0.51 1.35 -10.11
C ALA A 12 0.23 2.57 -10.67
N SER A 13 1.05 2.35 -11.69
CA SER A 13 1.74 3.43 -12.41
C SER A 13 0.76 4.44 -13.01
N LEU A 14 -0.32 3.98 -13.64
CA LEU A 14 -1.35 4.85 -14.22
C LEU A 14 -2.06 5.69 -13.15
N ALA A 15 -2.49 5.05 -12.06
CA ALA A 15 -3.19 5.72 -10.98
C ALA A 15 -2.30 6.76 -10.30
N LEU A 16 -1.03 6.42 -10.04
CA LEU A 16 -0.07 7.33 -9.44
C LEU A 16 0.23 8.53 -10.32
N ASN A 17 0.47 8.32 -11.62
CA ASN A 17 0.69 9.43 -12.55
C ASN A 17 -0.49 10.40 -12.56
N ALA A 18 -1.73 9.88 -12.64
CA ALA A 18 -2.92 10.72 -12.62
C ALA A 18 -3.10 11.47 -11.30
N LEU A 19 -2.81 10.83 -10.16
CA LEU A 19 -2.90 11.46 -8.84
C LEU A 19 -1.80 12.52 -8.65
N ASN A 20 -0.60 12.29 -9.18
CA ASN A 20 0.54 13.21 -9.07
C ASN A 20 0.38 14.42 -10.00
N GLU A 21 -0.17 14.23 -11.19
CA GLU A 21 -0.59 15.33 -12.07
C GLU A 21 -1.62 16.21 -11.36
N ALA A 22 -2.68 15.61 -10.80
CA ALA A 22 -3.71 16.34 -10.05
C ALA A 22 -3.16 17.03 -8.79
N GLU A 23 -2.18 16.43 -8.11
CA GLU A 23 -1.51 17.01 -6.95
C GLU A 23 -0.70 18.24 -7.35
N THR A 24 0.09 18.13 -8.41
CA THR A 24 0.90 19.23 -8.95
C THR A 24 0.02 20.41 -9.33
N GLU A 25 -1.04 20.19 -10.11
CA GLU A 25 -1.99 21.24 -10.50
C GLU A 25 -2.65 21.90 -9.28
N THR A 26 -2.99 21.11 -8.26
CA THR A 26 -3.62 21.61 -7.04
C THR A 26 -2.65 22.46 -6.21
N ILE A 27 -1.38 22.07 -6.14
CA ILE A 27 -0.33 22.84 -5.44
C ILE A 27 -0.07 24.17 -6.16
N GLU A 28 0.03 24.16 -7.50
CA GLU A 28 0.18 25.39 -8.29
C GLU A 28 -1.01 26.34 -8.10
N ALA A 29 -2.22 25.79 -8.05
CA ALA A 29 -3.42 26.57 -7.75
C ALA A 29 -3.39 27.16 -6.33
N LEU A 30 -2.91 26.42 -5.32
CA LEU A 30 -2.75 26.93 -3.94
C LEU A 30 -1.78 28.10 -3.84
N GLN A 31 -0.69 28.07 -4.62
CA GLN A 31 0.31 29.15 -4.64
C GLN A 31 -0.27 30.47 -5.16
N THR A 32 -1.28 30.39 -6.04
CA THR A 32 -1.92 31.57 -6.67
C THR A 32 -3.27 31.91 -6.05
N ASN A 33 -3.90 30.95 -5.35
CA ASN A 33 -5.22 31.03 -4.76
C ASN A 33 -5.31 30.13 -3.51
N GLY A 34 -5.28 30.73 -2.31
CA GLY A 34 -5.40 30.02 -1.03
C GLY A 34 -6.80 29.47 -0.71
N ALA A 35 -7.59 29.13 -1.72
CA ALA A 35 -8.95 28.65 -1.55
C ALA A 35 -8.99 27.27 -0.88
N THR A 36 -9.89 27.12 0.09
CA THR A 36 -10.11 25.88 0.86
C THR A 36 -10.38 24.66 -0.03
N VAL A 37 -10.93 24.87 -1.23
CA VAL A 37 -11.18 23.78 -2.20
C VAL A 37 -9.90 23.05 -2.59
N HIS A 38 -8.78 23.75 -2.76
CA HIS A 38 -7.53 23.11 -3.16
C HIS A 38 -6.92 22.29 -2.02
N VAL A 39 -7.04 22.76 -0.77
CA VAL A 39 -6.67 21.96 0.40
C VAL A 39 -7.49 20.67 0.46
N LYS A 40 -8.80 20.75 0.18
CA LYS A 40 -9.67 19.57 0.12
C LYS A 40 -9.32 18.63 -1.04
N ASN A 41 -8.87 19.16 -2.17
CA ASN A 41 -8.37 18.35 -3.27
C ASN A 41 -7.11 17.59 -2.89
N LEU A 42 -6.15 18.22 -2.19
CA LEU A 42 -4.97 17.52 -1.69
C LEU A 42 -5.33 16.40 -0.70
N GLN A 43 -6.24 16.67 0.24
CA GLN A 43 -6.76 15.65 1.16
C GLN A 43 -7.43 14.49 0.41
N MET A 44 -8.22 14.80 -0.61
CA MET A 44 -8.86 13.80 -1.47
C MET A 44 -7.80 12.96 -2.22
N ILE A 45 -6.75 13.58 -2.76
CA ILE A 45 -5.66 12.88 -3.46
C ILE A 45 -4.95 11.91 -2.51
N ARG A 46 -4.57 12.36 -1.31
CA ARG A 46 -3.96 11.48 -0.29
C ARG A 46 -4.90 10.33 0.08
N LEU A 47 -6.20 10.58 0.22
CA LEU A 47 -7.18 9.54 0.52
C LEU A 47 -7.30 8.54 -0.63
N SER A 48 -7.27 9.01 -1.88
CA SER A 48 -7.30 8.17 -3.08
C SER A 48 -6.08 7.23 -3.14
N LYS A 49 -4.87 7.70 -2.78
CA LYS A 49 -3.67 6.85 -2.67
C LYS A 49 -3.88 5.71 -1.68
N ALA A 50 -4.43 6.00 -0.49
CA ALA A 50 -4.77 4.98 0.51
C ALA A 50 -5.83 3.97 0.04
N ILE A 51 -6.92 4.45 -0.57
CA ILE A 51 -7.97 3.57 -1.13
C ILE A 51 -7.39 2.65 -2.20
N PHE A 52 -6.54 3.20 -3.07
CA PHE A 52 -5.93 2.46 -4.16
C PHE A 52 -4.99 1.36 -3.64
N ALA A 53 -4.11 1.68 -2.68
CA ALA A 53 -3.23 0.69 -2.05
C ALA A 53 -4.01 -0.44 -1.36
N VAL A 54 -5.07 -0.11 -0.62
CA VAL A 54 -5.98 -1.09 -0.01
C VAL A 54 -6.65 -1.97 -1.06
N GLY A 55 -7.09 -1.36 -2.18
CA GLY A 55 -7.70 -2.05 -3.31
C GLY A 55 -6.75 -3.06 -3.95
N MET A 56 -5.52 -2.65 -4.26
CA MET A 56 -4.50 -3.53 -4.86
C MET A 56 -4.27 -4.79 -4.02
N PHE A 57 -4.02 -4.62 -2.72
CA PHE A 57 -3.80 -5.76 -1.83
C PHE A 57 -5.05 -6.62 -1.66
N SER A 58 -6.24 -6.02 -1.58
CA SER A 58 -7.48 -6.79 -1.43
C SER A 58 -7.78 -7.66 -2.66
N VAL A 59 -7.54 -7.13 -3.86
CA VAL A 59 -7.68 -7.90 -5.10
C VAL A 59 -6.60 -8.99 -5.17
N PHE A 60 -5.36 -8.67 -4.83
CA PHE A 60 -4.26 -9.63 -4.83
C PHE A 60 -4.48 -10.78 -3.82
N GLU A 61 -5.02 -10.50 -2.63
CA GLU A 61 -5.37 -11.53 -1.65
C GLU A 61 -6.41 -12.49 -2.22
N ALA A 62 -7.47 -11.97 -2.85
CA ALA A 62 -8.51 -12.79 -3.46
C ALA A 62 -7.95 -13.68 -4.57
N MET A 63 -7.00 -13.17 -5.35
CA MET A 63 -6.32 -13.95 -6.38
C MET A 63 -5.41 -15.04 -5.82
N LEU A 64 -4.68 -14.74 -4.75
CA LEU A 64 -3.90 -15.75 -4.05
C LEU A 64 -4.81 -16.83 -3.45
N GLN A 65 -5.99 -16.45 -2.93
CA GLN A 65 -6.95 -17.40 -2.38
C GLN A 65 -7.47 -18.36 -3.46
N ASP A 66 -7.87 -17.82 -4.61
CA ASP A 66 -8.34 -18.58 -5.76
C ASP A 66 -7.23 -19.48 -6.32
N SER A 67 -6.08 -18.89 -6.61
CA SER A 67 -4.94 -19.57 -7.24
C SER A 67 -4.32 -20.66 -6.37
N LEU A 68 -4.25 -20.47 -5.05
CA LEU A 68 -3.65 -21.42 -4.13
C LEU A 68 -4.67 -22.42 -3.56
N ASP A 69 -5.97 -22.25 -3.87
CA ASP A 69 -7.08 -22.99 -3.27
C ASP A 69 -7.02 -22.98 -1.73
N LYS A 70 -6.86 -21.77 -1.17
CA LYS A 70 -6.76 -21.52 0.28
C LYS A 70 -7.54 -20.29 0.67
N SER A 71 -8.26 -20.35 1.79
CA SER A 71 -8.96 -19.20 2.36
C SER A 71 -8.02 -18.10 2.89
N GLY A 72 -6.74 -18.42 3.16
CA GLY A 72 -5.73 -17.47 3.65
C GLY A 72 -4.63 -17.21 2.62
N GLY A 73 -4.96 -16.49 1.54
CA GLY A 73 -4.04 -16.26 0.41
C GLY A 73 -2.70 -15.67 0.84
N PHE A 74 -2.70 -14.61 1.67
CA PHE A 74 -1.47 -14.01 2.18
C PHE A 74 -0.68 -14.91 3.14
N GLU A 75 -1.35 -15.65 4.02
CA GLU A 75 -0.65 -16.55 4.93
C GLU A 75 0.02 -17.70 4.15
N GLU A 76 -0.63 -18.21 3.11
CA GLU A 76 -0.05 -19.24 2.27
C GLU A 76 1.11 -18.71 1.42
N ALA A 77 0.97 -17.52 0.81
CA ALA A 77 2.05 -16.85 0.10
C ALA A 77 3.29 -16.71 0.99
N ARG A 78 3.12 -16.23 2.23
CA ARG A 78 4.22 -16.08 3.20
C ARG A 78 4.88 -17.41 3.55
N LYS A 79 4.11 -18.50 3.71
CA LYS A 79 4.69 -19.84 3.93
C LYS A 79 5.53 -20.29 2.74
N LEU A 80 5.05 -20.05 1.52
CA LEU A 80 5.79 -20.38 0.30
C LEU A 80 7.11 -19.60 0.25
N LEU A 81 7.08 -18.28 0.46
CA LEU A 81 8.29 -17.44 0.49
C LEU A 81 9.32 -17.97 1.52
N ARG A 82 8.88 -18.30 2.75
CA ARG A 82 9.75 -18.90 3.78
C ARG A 82 10.33 -20.25 3.34
N SER A 83 9.53 -21.08 2.67
CA SER A 83 9.96 -22.42 2.25
C SER A 83 11.09 -22.40 1.21
N VAL A 84 11.21 -21.31 0.44
CA VAL A 84 12.26 -21.14 -0.58
C VAL A 84 13.36 -20.16 -0.17
N GLY A 85 13.40 -19.77 1.11
CA GLY A 85 14.46 -18.92 1.66
C GLY A 85 14.32 -17.43 1.37
N GLU A 86 13.19 -16.97 0.82
CA GLU A 86 12.91 -15.56 0.50
C GLU A 86 12.46 -14.78 1.74
N ALA A 87 13.26 -14.85 2.82
CA ALA A 87 12.91 -14.30 4.14
C ALA A 87 12.80 -12.77 4.15
N ASP A 88 13.59 -12.08 3.33
CA ASP A 88 13.52 -10.62 3.22
C ASP A 88 12.21 -10.16 2.58
N LEU A 89 11.87 -10.76 1.42
CA LEU A 89 10.63 -10.48 0.71
C LEU A 89 9.41 -10.83 1.57
N GLU A 90 9.44 -11.96 2.28
CA GLU A 90 8.35 -12.32 3.20
C GLU A 90 8.15 -11.28 4.31
N ARG A 91 9.24 -10.79 4.89
CA ARG A 91 9.19 -9.76 5.93
C ARG A 91 8.59 -8.47 5.39
N ARG A 92 9.11 -7.96 4.26
CA ARG A 92 8.58 -6.75 3.62
C ARG A 92 7.11 -6.91 3.25
N PHE A 93 6.73 -8.03 2.64
CA PHE A 93 5.34 -8.30 2.27
C PHE A 93 4.41 -8.32 3.49
N HIS A 94 4.83 -8.95 4.59
CA HIS A 94 4.07 -8.97 5.83
C HIS A 94 3.95 -7.57 6.46
N ASP A 95 4.98 -6.74 6.38
CA ASP A 95 4.95 -5.37 6.90
C ASP A 95 3.90 -4.52 6.17
N TYR A 96 3.86 -4.62 4.84
CA TYR A 96 2.83 -3.95 4.04
C TYR A 96 1.44 -4.56 4.25
N GLN A 97 1.32 -5.89 4.41
CA GLN A 97 0.05 -6.51 4.78
C GLN A 97 -0.50 -5.95 6.10
N LEU A 98 0.36 -5.73 7.11
CA LEU A 98 -0.05 -5.11 8.37
C LEU A 98 -0.46 -3.65 8.18
N ALA A 99 0.24 -2.90 7.32
CA ALA A 99 -0.09 -1.51 6.99
C ALA A 99 -1.46 -1.40 6.32
N ILE A 100 -1.72 -2.21 5.30
CA ILE A 100 -3.03 -2.29 4.63
C ILE A 100 -4.13 -2.66 5.63
N ASN A 101 -3.87 -3.61 6.54
CA ASN A 101 -4.84 -3.96 7.58
C ASN A 101 -5.09 -2.81 8.58
N ALA A 102 -4.08 -2.02 8.91
CA ALA A 102 -4.25 -0.83 9.74
C ALA A 102 -5.08 0.25 9.02
N LEU A 103 -4.86 0.44 7.71
CA LEU A 103 -5.69 1.34 6.88
C LEU A 103 -7.15 0.88 6.80
N LYS A 104 -7.41 -0.43 6.74
CA LYS A 104 -8.75 -1.02 6.67
C LYS A 104 -9.49 -1.02 8.00
N HIS A 105 -8.79 -1.34 9.09
CA HIS A 105 -9.41 -1.71 10.37
C HIS A 105 -9.04 -0.77 11.52
N GLY A 106 -8.21 0.25 11.27
CA GLY A 106 -7.76 1.18 12.28
C GLY A 106 -6.79 0.54 13.28
N GLU A 107 -6.98 0.88 14.57
CA GLU A 107 -6.02 0.64 15.66
C GLU A 107 -5.99 -0.81 16.20
N GLY A 108 -6.30 -1.77 15.34
CA GLY A 108 -6.30 -3.19 15.66
C GLY A 108 -4.91 -3.76 15.93
N GLY A 109 -4.84 -5.10 16.03
CA GLY A 109 -3.58 -5.80 16.28
C GLY A 109 -2.49 -5.52 15.24
N SER A 110 -2.85 -5.27 13.97
CA SER A 110 -1.89 -4.94 12.92
C SER A 110 -1.19 -3.62 13.16
N TYR A 111 -1.96 -2.58 13.49
CA TYR A 111 -1.41 -1.27 13.85
C TYR A 111 -0.47 -1.35 15.05
N LYS A 112 -0.86 -2.05 16.13
CA LYS A 112 -0.01 -2.22 17.33
C LYS A 112 1.33 -2.90 17.01
N LYS A 113 1.32 -3.89 16.10
CA LYS A 113 2.55 -4.57 15.63
C LYS A 113 3.44 -3.66 14.80
N LEU A 114 2.87 -2.73 14.03
CA LEU A 114 3.64 -1.73 13.28
C LEU A 114 4.26 -0.72 14.23
N LEU A 115 3.45 -0.16 15.14
CA LEU A 115 3.87 0.87 16.08
C LEU A 115 5.05 0.43 16.95
N ALA A 116 5.04 -0.84 17.39
CA ALA A 116 6.11 -1.42 18.20
C ALA A 116 7.50 -1.46 17.51
N ARG A 117 7.56 -1.28 16.19
CA ARG A 117 8.80 -1.30 15.40
C ARG A 117 8.82 -0.20 14.34
N ARG A 118 8.11 0.90 14.57
CA ARG A 118 7.88 1.96 13.58
C ARG A 118 9.18 2.52 12.98
N ASP A 119 10.24 2.60 13.77
CA ASP A 119 11.54 3.14 13.36
C ASP A 119 12.31 2.21 12.40
N ALA A 120 11.88 0.95 12.24
CA ALA A 120 12.50 -0.03 11.36
C ALA A 120 11.70 -0.25 10.06
N LEU A 121 10.56 0.43 9.88
CA LEU A 121 9.70 0.29 8.71
C LEU A 121 10.16 1.23 7.59
N PRO A 122 9.99 0.85 6.31
CA PRO A 122 10.30 1.70 5.17
C PRO A 122 9.24 2.78 4.92
N PHE A 123 8.20 2.85 5.74
CA PHE A 123 7.10 3.81 5.67
C PHE A 123 6.77 4.30 7.07
N LYS A 124 6.16 5.48 7.14
CA LYS A 124 5.83 6.13 8.40
C LYS A 124 4.53 5.60 9.00
N VAL A 125 4.53 5.42 10.31
CA VAL A 125 3.36 4.98 11.09
C VAL A 125 3.11 6.00 12.18
N PHE A 126 1.94 6.63 12.13
CA PHE A 126 1.57 7.70 13.03
C PHE A 126 1.04 7.13 14.36
N SER A 127 1.62 7.56 15.47
CA SER A 127 1.03 7.44 16.80
C SER A 127 -0.04 8.49 17.01
N ARG A 128 -1.01 8.24 17.90
CA ARG A 128 -1.94 9.28 18.34
C ARG A 128 -1.24 10.43 19.05
N ASP A 129 -0.10 10.16 19.67
CA ASP A 129 0.69 11.17 20.38
C ASP A 129 1.57 11.99 19.42
N ASP A 130 1.61 11.66 18.13
CA ASP A 130 2.33 12.41 17.11
C ASP A 130 1.55 13.69 16.68
N GLU A 131 0.69 14.25 17.55
CA GLU A 131 -0.12 15.46 17.30
C GLU A 131 0.72 16.66 16.82
N ASN A 132 2.03 16.66 17.10
CA ASN A 132 2.98 17.68 16.67
C ASN A 132 3.49 17.54 15.23
N GLU A 133 3.27 16.40 14.55
CA GLU A 133 3.82 16.18 13.21
C GLU A 133 3.00 16.83 12.08
N PHE A 134 1.77 17.25 12.36
CA PHE A 134 0.88 17.87 11.39
C PHE A 134 0.65 19.37 11.63
N GLU A 135 1.40 20.00 12.55
CA GLU A 135 1.27 21.43 12.82
C GLU A 135 1.62 22.24 11.56
N GLY A 136 0.60 22.71 10.83
CA GLY A 136 0.73 23.47 9.60
C GLY A 136 0.44 22.70 8.29
N ASP A 137 0.38 21.36 8.30
CA ASP A 137 -0.05 20.58 7.12
C ASP A 137 -1.57 20.43 7.09
N VAL A 138 -2.23 21.39 6.47
CA VAL A 138 -3.69 21.38 6.27
C VAL A 138 -4.16 20.33 5.26
N SER A 139 -3.25 19.72 4.49
CA SER A 139 -3.55 18.69 3.50
C SER A 139 -3.48 17.27 4.05
N ALA A 140 -3.02 17.11 5.30
CA ALA A 140 -2.98 15.83 5.99
C ALA A 140 -4.37 15.19 6.14
N ILE A 141 -4.39 13.86 6.11
CA ILE A 141 -5.57 13.04 6.37
C ILE A 141 -5.34 12.17 7.60
N SER A 142 -6.40 11.91 8.37
CA SER A 142 -6.33 11.08 9.57
C SER A 142 -6.22 9.60 9.20
N THR A 143 -5.00 9.17 8.89
CA THR A 143 -4.64 7.77 8.61
C THR A 143 -3.55 7.34 9.59
N LEU A 144 -3.46 6.04 9.85
CA LEU A 144 -2.47 5.48 10.80
C LEU A 144 -1.12 5.19 10.15
N VAL A 145 -1.06 5.22 8.81
CA VAL A 145 0.11 4.95 8.00
C VAL A 145 0.18 6.05 6.95
N ASP A 146 1.38 6.58 6.71
CA ASP A 146 1.59 7.54 5.64
C ASP A 146 1.58 6.81 4.28
N VAL A 147 0.67 7.24 3.42
CA VAL A 147 0.48 6.64 2.09
C VAL A 147 0.89 7.65 1.04
N ASP A 148 2.21 7.81 0.91
CA ASP A 148 2.85 8.59 -0.13
C ASP A 148 3.04 7.77 -1.42
N ASP A 149 3.69 8.37 -2.41
CA ASP A 149 3.94 7.72 -3.71
C ASP A 149 4.82 6.47 -3.53
N ALA A 150 5.87 6.59 -2.72
CA ALA A 150 6.78 5.48 -2.45
C ALA A 150 6.07 4.29 -1.81
N PHE A 151 5.09 4.53 -0.93
CA PHE A 151 4.26 3.47 -0.37
C PHE A 151 3.45 2.75 -1.46
N VAL A 152 2.79 3.48 -2.35
CA VAL A 152 1.95 2.89 -3.41
C VAL A 152 2.80 2.16 -4.45
N GLU A 153 3.94 2.71 -4.85
CA GLU A 153 4.90 2.04 -5.75
C GLU A 153 5.42 0.75 -5.11
N ALA A 154 5.79 0.79 -3.83
CA ALA A 154 6.24 -0.39 -3.10
C ALA A 154 5.14 -1.46 -2.99
N CYS A 155 3.86 -1.07 -2.89
CA CYS A 155 2.75 -2.01 -2.95
C CYS A 155 2.72 -2.77 -4.29
N GLY A 156 2.83 -2.06 -5.42
CA GLY A 156 2.86 -2.68 -6.75
C GLY A 156 4.07 -3.60 -6.93
N GLY A 157 5.26 -3.11 -6.56
CA GLY A 157 6.51 -3.88 -6.62
C GLY A 157 6.46 -5.16 -5.79
N LEU A 158 5.96 -5.09 -4.55
CA LEU A 158 5.83 -6.27 -3.69
C LEU A 158 4.87 -7.31 -4.27
N ILE A 159 3.73 -6.89 -4.84
CA ILE A 159 2.79 -7.81 -5.48
C ILE A 159 3.46 -8.54 -6.65
N HIS A 160 4.25 -7.82 -7.46
CA HIS A 160 5.01 -8.38 -8.56
C HIS A 160 6.07 -9.39 -8.06
N GLU A 161 6.93 -8.98 -7.12
CA GLU A 161 8.00 -9.81 -6.56
C GLU A 161 7.44 -11.12 -5.95
N VAL A 162 6.37 -11.02 -5.13
CA VAL A 162 5.74 -12.18 -4.49
C VAL A 162 5.18 -13.14 -5.55
N SER A 163 4.54 -12.60 -6.57
CA SER A 163 3.95 -13.42 -7.63
C SER A 163 4.99 -14.14 -8.47
N GLU A 164 6.13 -13.51 -8.78
CA GLU A 164 7.23 -14.17 -9.50
C GLU A 164 7.80 -15.35 -8.69
N VAL A 165 7.95 -15.20 -7.37
CA VAL A 165 8.38 -16.31 -6.52
C VAL A 165 7.32 -17.42 -6.51
N ILE A 166 6.04 -17.09 -6.34
CA ILE A 166 4.98 -18.11 -6.33
C ILE A 166 4.91 -18.85 -7.67
N ALA A 167 4.99 -18.15 -8.79
CA ALA A 167 5.00 -18.76 -10.13
C ALA A 167 6.20 -19.70 -10.33
N ARG A 168 7.36 -19.36 -9.76
CA ARG A 168 8.55 -20.23 -9.78
C ARG A 168 8.35 -21.52 -8.97
N VAL A 169 7.68 -21.43 -7.82
CA VAL A 169 7.45 -22.57 -6.90
C VAL A 169 6.26 -23.42 -7.32
N LYS A 170 5.23 -22.79 -7.90
CA LYS A 170 4.01 -23.40 -8.40
C LYS A 170 3.73 -22.90 -9.82
N PRO A 171 4.35 -23.51 -10.85
CA PRO A 171 4.19 -23.08 -12.24
C PRO A 171 2.76 -23.17 -12.77
N ASP A 172 1.94 -24.02 -12.14
CA ASP A 172 0.52 -24.23 -12.50
C ASP A 172 -0.40 -23.11 -11.97
N VAL A 173 0.13 -22.23 -11.11
CA VAL A 173 -0.59 -21.09 -10.55
C VAL A 173 -0.46 -19.89 -11.48
N TRP A 174 -1.60 -19.26 -11.81
CA TRP A 174 -1.65 -18.12 -12.71
C TRP A 174 -1.87 -16.80 -11.93
N LEU A 175 -0.77 -16.09 -11.66
CA LEU A 175 -0.72 -14.78 -11.00
C LEU A 175 -0.10 -13.72 -11.92
#